data_AF-A0A7G8WJG1-F1
#
_entry.id   AF-A0A7G8WJG1-F1
#
_cell.length_a   1.000
_cell.length_b   1.000
_cell.length_c   1.000
_cell.angle_alpha   90.00
_cell.angle_beta   90.00
_cell.angle_gamma   90.00
#
_symmetry.space_group_name_H-M   'P 1'
#
loop_
_entity.id
_entity.type
_entity.pdbx_description
1 polymer ?
#
loop_
_entity_poly.entity_id
_entity_poly.type
_entity_poly.pdbx_seq_one_letter_code
_entity_poly.pdbx_strand_id
1 'polypeptide(L)'
;MKNPAPGFVATPTPLASAMVSVSVLALPSTSRDRYREEFRAELCALHVGKQIVEAAGIVICALALRRALKEEEMSISPQPAKHLTCRIGRHHYLLIDDENPEDRRIHHRECRDCGKVKEAGPDYTPTNGNWLARGSLGGW
;
A
#
# COMPACT_ATOMS: atom_id res chain seq x y z
N MET A 1 14.75 45.35 11.08
CA MET A 1 14.42 44.53 9.89
C MET A 1 15.73 43.99 9.32
N LYS A 2 16.03 42.71 9.52
CA LYS A 2 17.22 42.07 8.91
C LYS A 2 16.84 41.67 7.49
N ASN A 3 17.51 42.25 6.50
CA ASN A 3 17.38 41.82 5.10
C ASN A 3 17.78 40.34 4.99
N PRO A 4 17.01 39.49 4.29
CA PRO A 4 17.45 38.12 4.02
C PRO A 4 18.69 38.16 3.13
N ALA A 5 19.76 37.51 3.60
CA ALA A 5 20.99 37.35 2.85
C ALA A 5 20.73 36.59 1.54
N PRO A 6 21.51 36.85 0.47
CA PRO A 6 21.37 36.18 -0.81
C PRO A 6 21.31 34.65 -0.64
N GLY A 7 20.35 34.02 -1.32
CA GLY A 7 19.98 32.62 -1.18
C GLY A 7 21.19 31.68 -1.32
N PHE A 8 21.70 31.25 -0.18
CA PHE A 8 22.75 30.25 -0.10
C PHE A 8 22.10 28.88 -0.32
N VAL A 9 22.19 28.37 -1.55
CA VAL A 9 21.78 26.99 -1.87
C VAL A 9 22.97 26.09 -1.59
N ALA A 10 22.98 25.45 -0.43
CA ALA A 10 24.02 24.51 -0.07
C ALA A 10 23.75 23.16 -0.76
N THR A 11 24.78 22.53 -1.33
CA THR A 11 24.67 21.14 -1.75
C THR A 11 24.51 20.25 -0.52
N PRO A 12 23.51 19.36 -0.47
CA PRO A 12 23.34 18.44 0.65
C PRO A 12 24.56 17.52 0.79
N THR A 13 25.01 17.28 2.02
CA THR A 13 26.04 16.28 2.28
C THR A 13 25.57 14.89 1.85
N PRO A 14 26.49 13.97 1.48
CA PRO A 14 26.12 12.62 1.08
C PRO A 14 25.39 11.86 2.21
N LEU A 15 25.77 12.12 3.46
CA LEU A 15 25.11 11.52 4.62
C LEU A 15 23.68 12.05 4.80
N ALA A 16 23.47 13.37 4.76
CA ALA A 16 22.13 13.95 4.85
C ALA A 16 21.22 13.49 3.70
N SER A 17 21.79 13.35 2.49
CA SER A 17 21.10 12.81 1.31
C SER A 17 20.68 11.35 1.51
N ALA A 18 21.55 10.52 2.09
CA ALA A 18 21.25 9.13 2.40
C ALA A 18 20.12 9.02 3.44
N MET A 19 20.15 9.85 4.48
CA MET A 19 19.10 9.89 5.50
C MET A 19 17.74 10.26 4.90
N VAL A 20 17.67 11.31 4.07
CA VAL A 20 16.44 11.67 3.35
C VAL A 20 15.96 10.54 2.45
N SER A 21 16.87 9.85 1.77
CA SER A 21 16.51 8.70 0.93
C SER A 21 15.87 7.59 1.76
N VAL A 22 16.41 7.29 2.94
CA VAL A 22 15.82 6.31 3.88
C VAL A 22 14.44 6.77 4.35
N SER A 23 14.27 8.05 4.69
CA SER A 23 12.99 8.63 5.10
C SER A 23 11.92 8.47 4.01
N VAL A 24 12.26 8.79 2.75
CA VAL A 24 11.35 8.67 1.60
C VAL A 24 10.97 7.21 1.35
N LEU A 25 11.92 6.28 1.47
CA LEU A 25 11.63 4.85 1.30
C LEU A 25 10.63 4.31 2.34
N ALA A 26 10.60 4.89 3.53
CA ALA A 26 9.63 4.54 4.56
C ALA A 26 8.19 4.96 4.20
N LEU A 27 8.00 5.94 3.31
CA LEU A 27 6.69 6.47 2.92
C LEU A 27 5.98 5.60 1.86
N PRO A 28 4.64 5.66 1.75
CA PRO A 28 3.86 5.02 0.68
C PRO A 28 4.28 5.51 -0.70
N SER A 29 4.32 4.62 -1.70
CA SER A 29 4.89 4.88 -3.03
C SER A 29 4.28 6.10 -3.75
N THR A 30 2.98 6.34 -3.58
CA THR A 30 2.24 7.46 -4.18
C THR A 30 2.71 8.83 -3.72
N SER A 31 3.31 8.92 -2.52
CA SER A 31 3.74 10.18 -1.89
C SER A 31 5.25 10.41 -1.94
N ARG A 32 6.03 9.41 -2.39
CA ARG A 32 7.50 9.43 -2.31
C ARG A 32 8.13 10.56 -3.10
N ASP A 33 7.67 10.79 -4.34
CA ASP A 33 8.29 11.78 -5.22
C ASP A 33 8.10 13.20 -4.68
N ARG A 34 6.89 13.51 -4.22
CA ARG A 34 6.58 14.80 -3.55
C ARG A 34 7.48 15.04 -2.33
N TYR A 35 7.51 14.10 -1.38
CA TYR A 35 8.29 14.28 -0.15
C TYR A 35 9.80 14.24 -0.38
N ARG A 36 10.27 13.57 -1.44
CA ARG A 36 11.67 13.61 -1.84
C ARG A 36 12.11 15.01 -2.25
N GLU A 37 11.29 15.70 -3.04
CA GLU A 37 11.56 17.07 -3.46
C GLU A 37 11.50 18.05 -2.28
N GLU A 38 10.47 17.93 -1.42
CA GLU A 38 10.32 18.76 -0.23
C GLU A 38 11.52 18.63 0.72
N PHE A 39 11.90 17.40 1.12
CA PHE A 39 13.04 17.19 2.01
C PHE A 39 14.38 17.63 1.40
N ARG A 40 14.54 17.48 0.08
CA ARG A 40 15.75 17.94 -0.60
C ARG A 40 15.82 19.46 -0.63
N ALA A 41 14.71 20.13 -0.90
CA ALA A 41 14.64 21.60 -0.89
C ALA A 41 14.96 22.15 0.50
N GLU A 42 14.43 21.52 1.55
CA GLU A 42 14.69 21.88 2.95
C GLU A 42 16.17 21.75 3.31
N LEU A 43 16.82 20.64 2.94
CA LEU A 43 18.27 20.46 3.14
C LEU A 43 19.11 21.48 2.37
N CYS A 44 18.70 21.83 1.14
CA CYS A 44 19.40 22.82 0.32
C CYS A 44 19.32 24.24 0.90
N ALA A 45 18.27 24.56 1.66
CA ALA A 45 18.10 25.85 2.33
C ALA A 45 18.92 25.96 3.63
N LEU A 46 19.49 24.85 4.12
CA LEU A 46 20.25 24.78 5.36
C LEU A 46 21.76 24.86 5.14
N HIS A 47 22.43 25.58 6.05
CA HIS A 47 23.88 25.57 6.13
C HIS A 47 24.41 24.15 6.42
N VAL A 48 25.52 23.76 5.79
CA VAL A 48 26.09 22.40 5.80
C VAL A 48 26.20 21.81 7.22
N GLY A 49 26.66 22.60 8.20
CA GLY A 49 26.81 22.16 9.59
C GLY A 49 25.51 21.79 10.32
N LYS A 50 24.33 22.19 9.81
CA LYS A 50 23.02 21.88 10.39
C LYS A 50 22.27 20.77 9.65
N GLN A 51 22.72 20.41 8.45
CA GLN A 51 22.00 19.45 7.58
C GLN A 51 21.83 18.07 8.22
N ILE A 52 22.80 17.59 9.01
CA ILE A 52 22.70 16.27 9.65
C ILE A 52 21.64 16.26 10.75
N VAL A 53 21.59 17.32 11.57
CA VAL A 53 20.59 17.44 12.65
C VAL A 53 19.19 17.54 12.05
N GLU A 54 19.03 18.33 10.99
CA GLU A 54 17.76 18.40 10.28
C GLU A 54 17.38 17.07 9.64
N ALA A 55 18.30 16.42 8.93
CA ALA A 55 18.05 15.12 8.31
C ALA A 55 17.64 14.06 9.34
N ALA A 56 18.20 14.09 10.54
CA ALA A 56 17.76 13.24 11.65
C ALA A 56 16.33 13.56 12.10
N GLY A 57 15.98 14.84 12.20
CA GLY A 57 14.61 15.29 12.46
C GLY A 57 13.63 14.79 11.39
N ILE A 58 14.00 14.92 10.11
CA ILE A 58 13.21 14.42 8.97
C ILE A 58 12.98 12.90 9.08
N VAL A 59 13.98 12.11 9.48
CA VAL A 59 13.81 10.66 9.68
C VAL A 59 12.76 10.36 10.76
N ILE A 60 12.81 11.07 11.89
CA ILE A 60 11.85 10.87 12.98
C ILE A 60 10.44 11.27 12.53
N CYS A 61 10.30 12.44 11.90
CA CYS A 61 9.04 12.96 11.40
C CYS A 61 8.44 12.08 10.29
N ALA A 62 9.27 11.48 9.43
CA ALA A 62 8.83 10.60 8.35
C ALA A 62 8.06 9.37 8.87
N LEU A 63 8.36 8.88 10.08
CA LEU A 63 7.61 7.78 10.69
C LEU A 63 6.21 8.21 11.14
N ALA A 64 6.08 9.40 11.73
CA ALA A 64 4.79 9.96 12.10
C ALA A 64 3.96 10.26 10.84
N LEU A 65 4.59 10.85 9.83
CA LEU A 65 3.98 11.12 8.52
C LEU A 65 3.50 9.85 7.83
N ARG A 66 4.30 8.77 7.86
CA ARG A 66 3.87 7.47 7.33
C ARG A 66 2.59 6.96 7.98
N ARG A 67 2.43 7.15 9.29
CA ARG A 67 1.21 6.73 10.00
C ARG A 67 0.01 7.56 9.56
N ALA A 68 0.16 8.88 9.52
CA ALA A 68 -0.89 9.79 9.05
C ALA A 68 -1.34 9.47 7.61
N LEU A 69 -0.40 9.28 6.69
CA LEU A 69 -0.70 8.94 5.29
C LEU A 69 -1.40 7.58 5.14
N LYS A 70 -1.05 6.60 5.97
CA LYS A 70 -1.73 5.30 5.98
C LYS A 70 -3.15 5.38 6.53
N GLU A 71 -3.37 6.18 7.56
CA GLU A 71 -4.71 6.42 8.12
C GLU A 71 -5.60 7.12 7.10
N GLU A 72 -5.06 8.12 6.39
CA GLU A 72 -5.74 8.80 5.28
C GLU A 72 -6.09 7.83 4.15
N GLU A 73 -5.13 7.00 3.69
CA GLU A 73 -5.37 5.98 2.66
C GLU A 73 -6.46 4.97 3.09
N MET A 74 -6.45 4.52 4.35
CA MET A 74 -7.49 3.65 4.90
C MET A 74 -8.87 4.32 4.99
N SER A 75 -8.91 5.64 5.20
CA SER A 75 -10.17 6.39 5.26
C SER A 75 -10.80 6.61 3.89
N ILE A 76 -9.97 6.77 2.84
CA ILE A 76 -10.41 6.98 1.45
C ILE A 76 -10.79 5.66 0.78
N SER A 77 -10.08 4.58 1.09
CA SER A 77 -10.39 3.24 0.59
C SER A 77 -10.09 2.23 1.70
N PRO A 78 -11.10 1.64 2.36
CA PRO A 78 -10.88 0.50 3.23
C PRO A 78 -10.44 -0.67 2.36
N GLN A 79 -9.14 -0.76 2.09
CA GLN A 79 -8.57 -1.95 1.49
C GLN A 79 -8.80 -3.08 2.49
N PRO A 80 -9.58 -4.13 2.15
CA PRO A 80 -9.80 -5.23 3.07
C PRO A 80 -8.43 -5.79 3.41
N ALA A 81 -8.08 -5.76 4.70
CA ALA A 81 -6.81 -6.28 5.16
C ALA A 81 -6.74 -7.76 4.76
N LYS A 82 -5.95 -8.05 3.71
CA LYS A 82 -5.86 -9.41 3.16
C LYS A 82 -5.50 -10.38 4.29
N HIS A 83 -6.43 -11.27 4.61
CA HIS A 83 -6.22 -12.30 5.63
C HIS A 83 -4.92 -13.07 5.33
N LEU A 84 -4.15 -13.39 6.37
CA LEU A 84 -2.87 -14.09 6.23
C LEU A 84 -3.02 -15.42 5.47
N THR A 85 -4.14 -16.12 5.65
CA THR A 85 -4.52 -17.33 4.91
C THR A 85 -4.56 -17.09 3.40
N CYS A 86 -5.17 -16.00 2.97
CA CYS A 86 -5.21 -15.60 1.57
C CYS A 86 -3.83 -15.22 1.02
N ARG A 87 -2.94 -14.67 1.85
CA ARG A 87 -1.55 -14.35 1.44
C ARG A 87 -0.72 -15.61 1.14
N ILE A 88 -0.97 -16.71 1.87
CA ILE A 88 -0.33 -18.01 1.61
C ILE A 88 -1.09 -18.86 0.59
N GLY A 89 -2.03 -18.29 -0.17
CA GLY A 89 -2.79 -18.98 -1.21
C GLY A 89 -3.95 -19.85 -0.71
N ARG A 90 -4.24 -19.84 0.59
CA ARG A 90 -5.39 -20.55 1.16
C ARG A 90 -6.62 -19.64 1.17
N HIS A 91 -7.44 -19.79 0.14
CA HIS A 91 -8.64 -19.00 -0.06
C HIS A 91 -9.89 -19.81 0.31
N HIS A 92 -10.79 -19.19 1.08
CA HIS A 92 -12.13 -19.73 1.33
C HIS A 92 -13.09 -19.22 0.26
N TYR A 93 -13.28 -20.01 -0.80
CA TYR A 93 -14.15 -19.68 -1.92
C TYR A 93 -15.61 -20.05 -1.64
N LEU A 94 -16.51 -19.12 -1.91
CA LEU A 94 -17.96 -19.32 -1.94
C LEU A 94 -18.43 -19.19 -3.38
N LEU A 95 -19.44 -19.99 -3.75
CA LEU A 95 -20.10 -19.84 -5.04
C LEU A 95 -21.06 -18.65 -4.94
N ILE A 96 -20.95 -17.72 -5.86
CA ILE A 96 -21.88 -16.62 -6.01
C ILE A 96 -22.67 -16.85 -7.31
N ASP A 97 -23.98 -16.90 -7.14
CA ASP A 97 -24.93 -16.86 -8.24
C ASP A 97 -25.14 -15.39 -8.60
N ASP A 98 -24.52 -14.96 -9.69
CA ASP A 98 -24.76 -13.62 -10.21
C ASP A 98 -26.14 -13.60 -10.86
N GLU A 99 -27.09 -12.87 -10.27
CA GLU A 99 -28.43 -12.65 -10.84
C GLU A 99 -28.40 -11.68 -12.03
N ASN A 100 -27.31 -11.66 -12.81
CA ASN A 100 -27.23 -10.87 -14.01
C ASN A 100 -28.21 -11.42 -15.06
N PRO A 101 -29.23 -10.66 -15.49
CA PRO A 101 -30.23 -11.13 -16.45
C PRO A 101 -29.65 -11.46 -17.82
N GLU A 102 -28.49 -10.90 -18.18
CA GLU A 102 -27.83 -11.11 -19.47
C GLU A 102 -26.93 -12.36 -19.50
N ASP A 103 -26.48 -12.85 -18.34
CA ASP A 103 -25.49 -13.93 -18.25
C ASP A 103 -25.79 -14.93 -17.14
N ARG A 104 -27.04 -15.43 -17.12
CA ARG A 104 -27.61 -16.36 -16.12
C ARG A 104 -26.89 -17.71 -15.94
N ARG A 105 -25.74 -17.94 -16.60
CA ARG A 105 -25.01 -19.22 -16.57
C ARG A 105 -23.59 -19.12 -16.00
N ILE A 106 -23.11 -17.93 -15.66
CA ILE A 106 -21.77 -17.75 -15.12
C ILE A 106 -21.82 -17.74 -13.61
N HIS A 107 -21.70 -18.93 -13.02
CA HIS A 107 -21.34 -19.04 -11.62
C HIS A 107 -19.87 -18.68 -11.44
N HIS A 108 -19.56 -17.80 -10.50
CA HIS A 108 -18.18 -17.53 -10.13
C HIS A 108 -17.95 -17.85 -8.67
N ARG A 109 -16.71 -18.19 -8.33
CA ARG A 109 -16.28 -18.43 -6.96
C ARG A 109 -15.56 -17.21 -6.45
N GLU A 110 -16.07 -16.58 -5.40
CA GLU A 110 -15.41 -15.44 -4.75
C GLU A 110 -14.86 -15.86 -3.38
N CYS A 111 -13.63 -15.45 -3.08
CA CYS A 111 -13.07 -15.66 -1.74
C CYS A 111 -13.65 -14.65 -0.75
N ARG A 112 -14.33 -15.13 0.30
CA ARG A 112 -14.96 -14.27 1.33
C ARG A 112 -13.99 -13.29 2.00
N ASP A 113 -12.73 -13.69 2.15
CA ASP A 113 -11.75 -12.95 2.96
C ASP A 113 -10.89 -11.96 2.13
N CYS A 114 -10.79 -12.14 0.81
CA CYS A 114 -9.94 -11.30 -0.03
C CYS A 114 -10.55 -10.89 -1.38
N GLY A 115 -11.80 -11.27 -1.66
CA GLY A 115 -12.52 -10.93 -2.89
C GLY A 115 -11.93 -11.54 -4.17
N LYS A 116 -11.05 -12.55 -4.06
CA LYS A 116 -10.43 -13.16 -5.25
C LYS A 116 -11.50 -13.97 -5.98
N VAL A 117 -11.76 -13.61 -7.23
CA VAL A 117 -12.71 -14.31 -8.12
C VAL A 117 -11.99 -15.42 -8.88
N LYS A 118 -12.66 -16.57 -9.03
CA LYS A 118 -12.26 -17.70 -9.86
C LYS A 118 -13.48 -18.16 -10.64
N GLU A 119 -13.36 -18.24 -11.96
CA GLU A 119 -14.43 -18.77 -12.81
C GLU A 119 -14.74 -20.22 -12.41
N ALA A 120 -16.03 -20.56 -12.27
CA ALA A 120 -16.41 -21.96 -12.20
C ALA A 120 -16.23 -22.53 -13.62
N GLY A 121 -15.38 -23.55 -13.76
CA GLY A 121 -15.16 -24.18 -15.05
C GLY A 121 -16.45 -24.73 -15.68
N PRO A 122 -16.46 -24.98 -17.00
CA PRO A 122 -17.65 -25.36 -17.77
C PRO A 122 -18.31 -26.69 -17.33
N ASP A 123 -17.62 -27.50 -16.53
CA ASP A 123 -18.14 -28.77 -15.99
C ASP A 123 -18.93 -28.62 -14.68
N TYR A 124 -19.18 -27.39 -14.21
CA TYR A 124 -19.98 -27.18 -13.00
C TYR A 124 -21.48 -27.35 -13.30
N THR A 125 -21.99 -28.57 -13.13
CA THR A 125 -23.43 -28.80 -12.99
C THR A 125 -23.85 -28.51 -11.55
N PRO A 126 -24.79 -27.58 -11.28
CA PRO A 126 -25.36 -27.42 -9.96
C PRO A 126 -26.22 -28.66 -9.65
N THR A 127 -25.61 -29.71 -9.11
CA THR A 127 -26.37 -30.83 -8.56
C THR A 127 -26.95 -30.37 -7.23
N ASN A 128 -28.27 -30.23 -7.23
CA ASN A 128 -29.14 -29.98 -6.09
C ASN A 128 -28.58 -30.50 -4.76
N GLY A 129 -28.27 -29.57 -3.85
CA GLY A 129 -28.63 -29.72 -2.44
C GLY A 129 -27.76 -30.58 -1.52
N ASN A 130 -26.45 -30.74 -1.74
CA ASN A 130 -25.64 -31.41 -0.70
C ASN A 130 -24.14 -31.02 -0.67
N TRP A 131 -23.78 -29.84 -0.14
CA TRP A 131 -22.36 -29.49 0.06
C TRP A 131 -22.07 -28.71 1.35
N LEU A 132 -22.47 -29.28 2.49
CA LEU A 132 -21.63 -29.20 3.68
C LEU A 132 -20.62 -30.35 3.58
N ALA A 133 -19.34 -30.05 3.77
CA ALA A 133 -18.22 -30.99 3.88
C ALA A 133 -17.66 -31.61 2.58
N ARG A 134 -16.74 -30.89 1.93
CA ARG A 134 -15.40 -31.44 1.66
C ARG A 134 -14.44 -30.32 1.27
N GLY A 135 -13.52 -30.03 2.20
CA GLY A 135 -12.28 -29.33 1.85
C GLY A 135 -11.56 -30.11 0.77
N SER A 136 -11.53 -29.59 -0.44
CA SER A 136 -10.69 -30.13 -1.51
C SER A 136 -9.26 -29.69 -1.24
N LEU A 137 -8.51 -30.60 -0.63
CA LEU A 137 -7.06 -30.68 -0.74
C LEU A 137 -6.73 -31.17 -2.16
N GLY A 138 -6.05 -30.35 -2.95
CA GLY A 138 -5.53 -30.68 -4.27
C GLY A 138 -5.44 -29.41 -5.09
N GLY A 139 -4.34 -29.02 -5.71
CA GLY A 139 -2.98 -29.51 -5.85
C GLY A 139 -2.21 -28.30 -6.42
N TRP A 140 -0.89 -28.33 -6.28
CA TRP A 140 0.06 -27.25 -6.56
C TRP A 140 -0.15 -26.52 -7.88
#